data_AF-A0A3D3XHZ0-F1
#
_entry.id   AF-A0A3D3XHZ0-F1
#
_cell.length_a   1.000
_cell.length_b   1.000
_cell.length_c   1.000
_cell.angle_alpha   90.00
_cell.angle_beta   90.00
_cell.angle_gamma   90.00
#
_symmetry.space_group_name_H-M   'P 1'
#
loop_
_entity.id
_entity.type
_entity.pdbx_description
1 polymer ?
#
loop_
_entity_poly.entity_id
_entity_poly.type
_entity_poly.pdbx_seq_one_letter_code
_entity_poly.pdbx_strand_id
1 'polypeptide(L)'
;MHCWTNRPGRYWKQGLERPKGNHPVPNHIDWDLWIGCTPWRPYNPAYHPFNWRAYWDFGTGAIGDMGCHLLNLASLTMDIRDPSKIVASGVGQTHETGPTESHIVWDFPDRPGQSAFKFHWYDGGRKPSQDLFPQAAFDTNGILMIGTDDTMLTHYSGGGELMSGRRYRDINAPRILGECEDWHQCHYDDWFNACKGGKTALSSFDKAGPITEVVLLGQVAMRAGTEIEWDASNMKVTNNKKANKYISTEYRKGWEI
;
A
#
# COMPACT_ATOMS: atom_id res chain seq x y z
N MET A 1 -12.72 6.18 3.88
CA MET A 1 -11.67 6.57 2.91
C MET A 1 -11.64 5.56 1.77
N HIS A 2 -11.50 6.02 0.53
CA HIS A 2 -11.37 5.16 -0.65
C HIS A 2 -10.08 5.51 -1.37
N CYS A 3 -9.32 4.52 -1.82
CA CYS A 3 -8.11 4.71 -2.59
C CYS A 3 -8.09 3.74 -3.76
N TRP A 4 -7.70 4.20 -4.94
CA TRP A 4 -7.60 3.35 -6.11
C TRP A 4 -6.37 3.64 -6.94
N THR A 5 -5.97 2.64 -7.73
CA THR A 5 -4.85 2.76 -8.67
C THR A 5 -5.17 2.18 -10.03
N ASN A 6 -4.59 2.79 -11.07
CA ASN A 6 -4.66 2.30 -12.45
C ASN A 6 -3.38 1.55 -12.89
N ARG A 7 -2.53 1.16 -11.93
CA ARG A 7 -1.20 0.61 -12.18
C ARG A 7 -1.20 -0.83 -12.69
N PRO A 8 -1.78 -1.81 -11.97
CA PRO A 8 -1.84 -3.18 -12.48
C PRO A 8 -2.72 -3.25 -13.74
N GLY A 9 -2.31 -4.10 -14.67
CA GLY A 9 -2.94 -4.28 -15.99
C GLY A 9 -2.46 -3.28 -17.05
N ARG A 10 -2.21 -2.01 -16.66
CA ARG A 10 -1.78 -0.95 -17.59
C ARG A 10 -0.27 -0.79 -17.68
N TYR A 11 0.43 -0.79 -16.54
CA TYR A 11 1.88 -0.55 -16.48
C TYR A 11 2.69 -1.81 -16.22
N TRP A 12 2.13 -2.73 -15.43
CA TRP A 12 2.67 -4.06 -15.18
C TRP A 12 1.53 -5.04 -14.90
N LYS A 13 1.76 -6.34 -15.06
CA LYS A 13 0.71 -7.37 -15.00
C LYS A 13 0.68 -8.10 -13.67
N GLN A 14 -0.52 -8.45 -13.21
CA GLN A 14 -0.80 -9.41 -12.14
C GLN A 14 -1.53 -10.63 -12.72
N GLY A 15 -1.78 -11.66 -11.91
CA GLY A 15 -2.41 -12.91 -12.34
C GLY A 15 -1.52 -13.74 -13.27
N LEU A 16 -0.21 -13.67 -13.06
CA LEU A 16 0.79 -14.43 -13.80
C LEU A 16 1.07 -15.77 -13.12
N GLU A 17 1.32 -16.78 -13.93
CA GLU A 17 1.87 -18.06 -13.50
C GLU A 17 3.39 -18.01 -13.45
N ARG A 18 4.00 -19.05 -12.87
CA ARG A 18 5.47 -19.18 -12.87
C ARG A 18 5.96 -19.22 -14.32
N PRO A 19 6.81 -18.27 -14.75
CA PRO A 19 7.36 -18.28 -16.08
C PRO A 19 8.21 -19.55 -16.29
N LYS A 20 8.09 -20.13 -17.49
CA LYS A 20 8.80 -21.35 -17.91
C LYS A 20 9.99 -20.99 -18.79
N GLY A 21 10.87 -21.96 -19.00
CA GLY A 21 12.05 -21.83 -19.86
C GLY A 21 13.35 -21.70 -19.07
N ASN A 22 14.46 -21.82 -19.79
CA ASN A 22 15.79 -21.66 -19.25
C ASN A 22 16.44 -20.44 -19.90
N HIS A 23 16.80 -19.44 -19.09
CA HIS A 23 17.43 -18.21 -19.56
C HIS A 23 18.78 -18.05 -18.87
N PRO A 24 19.85 -17.72 -19.60
CA PRO A 24 21.12 -17.39 -18.97
C PRO A 24 20.93 -16.13 -18.11
N VAL A 25 21.52 -16.16 -16.92
CA VAL A 25 21.61 -14.98 -16.06
C VAL A 25 22.51 -13.95 -16.76
N PRO A 26 22.09 -12.68 -16.91
CA PRO A 26 22.96 -11.63 -17.45
C PRO A 26 24.21 -11.46 -16.58
N ASN A 27 25.38 -11.29 -17.20
CA ASN A 27 26.67 -11.24 -16.50
C ASN A 27 26.80 -10.12 -15.44
N HIS A 28 25.92 -9.12 -15.47
CA HIS A 28 25.88 -8.01 -14.51
C HIS A 28 24.87 -8.23 -13.37
N ILE A 29 24.27 -9.42 -13.27
CA ILE A 29 23.30 -9.78 -12.23
C ILE A 29 23.84 -10.98 -11.46
N ASP A 30 24.05 -10.81 -10.16
CA ASP A 30 24.15 -11.95 -9.24
C ASP A 30 22.74 -12.39 -8.89
N TRP A 31 22.30 -13.48 -9.51
CA TRP A 31 20.93 -13.96 -9.35
C TRP A 31 20.67 -14.59 -7.98
N ASP A 32 21.69 -15.19 -7.36
CA ASP A 32 21.52 -15.77 -6.02
C ASP A 32 21.32 -14.63 -5.00
N LEU A 33 22.12 -13.57 -5.14
CA LEU A 33 21.96 -12.34 -4.35
C LEU A 33 20.61 -11.66 -4.59
N TRP A 34 20.17 -11.56 -5.84
CA TRP A 34 18.89 -10.92 -6.16
C TRP A 34 17.68 -11.69 -5.61
N ILE A 35 17.69 -13.03 -5.68
CA ILE A 35 16.63 -13.87 -5.08
C ILE A 35 16.59 -13.73 -3.57
N GLY A 36 17.77 -13.64 -2.95
CA GLY A 36 17.95 -13.43 -1.52
C GLY A 36 17.22 -14.47 -0.67
N CYS A 37 16.31 -13.99 0.18
CA CYS A 37 15.61 -14.76 1.22
C CYS A 37 14.55 -15.75 0.70
N THR A 38 14.21 -15.67 -0.58
CA THR A 38 13.09 -16.42 -1.16
C THR A 38 13.52 -17.80 -1.68
N PRO A 39 12.59 -18.75 -1.87
CA PRO A 39 12.92 -20.03 -2.50
C PRO A 39 13.62 -19.86 -3.85
N TRP A 40 14.77 -20.54 -4.00
CA TRP A 40 15.55 -20.44 -5.24
C TRP A 40 14.74 -20.88 -6.45
N ARG A 41 14.89 -20.13 -7.55
CA ARG A 41 14.27 -20.44 -8.84
C ARG A 41 15.18 -19.99 -9.99
N PRO A 42 15.08 -20.59 -11.19
CA PRO A 42 15.86 -20.14 -12.34
C PRO A 42 15.54 -18.69 -12.72
N TYR A 43 16.55 -17.98 -13.22
CA TYR A 43 16.37 -16.65 -13.78
C TYR A 43 15.37 -16.67 -14.94
N ASN A 44 14.54 -15.63 -14.98
CA ASN A 44 13.66 -15.36 -16.10
C ASN A 44 13.48 -13.84 -16.25
N PRO A 45 13.58 -13.28 -17.48
CA PRO A 45 13.32 -11.85 -17.72
C PRO A 45 11.89 -11.41 -17.39
N ALA A 46 10.97 -12.36 -17.17
CA ALA A 46 9.63 -12.06 -16.68
C ALA A 46 9.59 -11.61 -15.21
N TYR A 47 10.66 -11.79 -14.42
CA TYR A 47 10.76 -11.27 -13.04
C TYR A 47 11.47 -9.91 -13.01
N HIS A 48 12.74 -9.90 -13.43
CA HIS A 48 13.64 -8.74 -13.37
C HIS A 48 13.68 -8.02 -14.72
N PRO A 49 13.73 -6.67 -14.76
CA PRO A 49 13.93 -5.73 -13.64
C PRO A 49 12.66 -5.21 -12.98
N PHE A 50 11.48 -5.47 -13.55
CA PHE A 50 10.29 -4.67 -13.21
C PHE A 50 9.11 -5.46 -12.64
N ASN A 51 8.81 -6.63 -13.21
CA ASN A 51 7.55 -7.33 -12.92
C ASN A 51 7.59 -8.16 -11.62
N TRP A 52 8.73 -8.26 -10.96
CA TRP A 52 8.91 -8.94 -9.66
C TRP A 52 7.88 -8.48 -8.61
N ARG A 53 7.44 -7.22 -8.69
CA ARG A 53 6.41 -6.61 -7.84
C ARG A 53 5.11 -7.41 -7.77
N ALA A 54 4.78 -8.14 -8.83
CA ALA A 54 3.57 -8.95 -8.93
C ALA A 54 3.65 -10.27 -8.15
N TYR A 55 4.86 -10.79 -7.93
CA TYR A 55 5.10 -12.13 -7.41
C TYR A 55 5.18 -12.12 -5.89
N TRP A 56 4.46 -13.02 -5.24
CA TRP A 56 4.38 -13.08 -3.78
C TRP A 56 5.73 -13.26 -3.07
N ASP A 57 6.67 -13.90 -3.74
CA ASP A 57 8.00 -14.10 -3.18
C ASP A 57 8.83 -12.80 -3.24
N PHE A 58 8.65 -11.96 -4.25
CA PHE A 58 9.53 -10.81 -4.48
C PHE A 58 8.88 -9.46 -4.16
N GLY A 59 7.55 -9.40 -4.19
CA GLY A 59 6.80 -8.17 -4.11
C GLY A 59 5.45 -8.37 -3.44
N THR A 60 4.70 -7.28 -3.40
CA THR A 60 3.53 -7.12 -2.53
C THR A 60 2.29 -6.74 -3.31
N GLY A 61 2.28 -7.02 -4.63
CA GLY A 61 1.19 -6.66 -5.53
C GLY A 61 0.86 -5.17 -5.53
N ALA A 62 -0.29 -4.84 -6.12
CA ALA A 62 -0.68 -3.44 -6.34
C ALA A 62 -0.85 -2.63 -5.05
N ILE A 63 -1.48 -3.18 -4.01
CA ILE A 63 -1.65 -2.46 -2.73
C ILE A 63 -0.32 -2.19 -2.04
N GLY A 64 0.66 -3.09 -2.09
CA GLY A 64 1.96 -2.81 -1.49
C GLY A 64 2.84 -1.88 -2.33
N ASP A 65 2.75 -1.97 -3.68
CA ASP A 65 3.46 -1.07 -4.60
C ASP A 65 2.90 0.37 -4.53
N MET A 66 1.58 0.52 -4.53
CA MET A 66 0.93 1.83 -4.69
C MET A 66 0.27 2.37 -3.43
N GLY A 67 -0.10 1.52 -2.48
CA GLY A 67 -0.71 1.93 -1.23
C GLY A 67 0.20 2.85 -0.42
N CYS A 68 1.50 2.58 -0.36
CA CYS A 68 2.45 3.44 0.34
C CYS A 68 2.57 4.84 -0.29
N HIS A 69 2.49 4.95 -1.61
CA HIS A 69 2.50 6.23 -2.31
C HIS A 69 1.22 7.04 -2.09
N LEU A 70 0.08 6.36 -2.10
CA LEU A 70 -1.22 7.01 -2.01
C LEU A 70 -1.57 7.35 -0.56
N LEU A 71 -1.37 6.42 0.37
CA LEU A 71 -1.77 6.63 1.76
C LEU A 71 -0.94 7.66 2.51
N ASN A 72 0.15 8.20 1.94
CA ASN A 72 1.03 9.15 2.62
C ASN A 72 0.29 10.38 3.19
N LEU A 73 -0.59 11.01 2.41
CA LEU A 73 -1.33 12.17 2.94
C LEU A 73 -2.32 11.77 4.04
N ALA A 74 -3.01 10.64 3.85
CA ALA A 74 -3.99 10.16 4.81
C ALA A 74 -3.31 9.65 6.10
N SER A 75 -2.09 9.11 6.01
CA SER A 75 -1.35 8.65 7.18
C SER A 75 -0.81 9.80 8.02
N LEU A 76 -0.54 10.96 7.42
CA LEU A 76 -0.17 12.17 8.15
C LEU A 76 -1.31 12.70 9.03
N THR A 77 -2.56 12.45 8.67
CA THR A 77 -3.73 13.07 9.32
C THR A 77 -4.63 12.09 10.05
N MET A 78 -4.68 10.82 9.65
CA MET A 78 -5.61 9.81 10.17
C MET A 78 -4.92 8.68 10.94
N ASP A 79 -3.62 8.79 11.25
CA ASP A 79 -2.86 7.77 12.01
C ASP A 79 -3.23 6.33 11.60
N ILE A 80 -3.03 6.00 10.32
CA ILE A 80 -3.53 4.73 9.75
C ILE A 80 -2.70 3.57 10.32
N ARG A 81 -3.27 2.86 11.29
CA ARG A 81 -2.64 1.73 12.00
C ARG A 81 -3.67 0.85 12.68
N ASP A 82 -3.28 -0.37 13.02
CA ASP A 82 -4.01 -1.28 13.90
C ASP A 82 -5.48 -1.54 13.47
N PRO A 83 -5.73 -1.97 12.22
CA PRO A 83 -7.07 -2.37 11.78
C PRO A 83 -7.52 -3.60 12.58
N SER A 84 -8.79 -3.68 12.93
CA SER A 84 -9.33 -4.84 13.66
C SER A 84 -9.74 -5.97 12.73
N LYS A 85 -10.12 -5.64 11.48
CA LYS A 85 -10.67 -6.59 10.52
C LYS A 85 -10.33 -6.19 9.09
N ILE A 86 -10.04 -7.18 8.26
CA ILE A 86 -9.73 -6.99 6.84
C ILE A 86 -10.50 -8.00 6.00
N VAL A 87 -11.18 -7.52 4.96
CA VAL A 87 -11.89 -8.33 3.98
C VAL A 87 -11.32 -8.03 2.60
N ALA A 88 -10.92 -9.06 1.87
CA ALA A 88 -10.35 -8.93 0.54
C ALA A 88 -11.14 -9.75 -0.47
N SER A 89 -11.35 -9.18 -1.66
CA SER A 89 -11.91 -9.89 -2.81
C SER A 89 -11.10 -9.55 -4.06
N GLY A 90 -10.85 -10.54 -4.90
CA GLY A 90 -10.12 -10.34 -6.15
C GLY A 90 -10.34 -11.47 -7.14
N VAL A 91 -9.95 -11.23 -8.39
CA VAL A 91 -10.07 -12.20 -9.49
C VAL A 91 -8.69 -12.45 -10.10
N GLY A 92 -8.46 -13.66 -10.60
CA GLY A 92 -7.27 -13.99 -11.38
C GLY A 92 -5.98 -14.14 -10.57
N GLN A 93 -6.05 -14.21 -9.24
CA GLN A 93 -4.88 -14.53 -8.42
C GLN A 93 -4.39 -15.95 -8.72
N THR A 94 -3.07 -16.13 -8.67
CA THR A 94 -2.43 -17.43 -8.82
C THR A 94 -1.68 -17.81 -7.54
N HIS A 95 -1.10 -19.00 -7.51
CA HIS A 95 -0.15 -19.36 -6.45
C HIS A 95 1.11 -18.48 -6.45
N GLU A 96 1.41 -17.81 -7.57
CA GLU A 96 2.64 -17.05 -7.77
C GLU A 96 2.45 -15.54 -7.63
N THR A 97 1.28 -14.99 -7.98
CA THR A 97 1.08 -13.54 -8.06
C THR A 97 -0.29 -13.06 -7.57
N GLY A 98 -0.35 -11.74 -7.35
CA GLY A 98 -1.56 -10.98 -7.04
C GLY A 98 -2.71 -11.13 -8.03
N PRO A 99 -3.94 -10.79 -7.62
CA PRO A 99 -5.10 -10.82 -8.50
C PRO A 99 -4.97 -9.78 -9.62
N THR A 100 -5.63 -10.00 -10.75
CA THR A 100 -5.71 -9.00 -11.83
C THR A 100 -6.52 -7.77 -11.43
N GLU A 101 -7.45 -7.94 -10.49
CA GLU A 101 -8.26 -6.88 -9.88
C GLU A 101 -8.57 -7.20 -8.42
N SER A 102 -8.58 -6.18 -7.57
CA SER A 102 -8.91 -6.34 -6.15
C SER A 102 -9.78 -5.23 -5.57
N HIS A 103 -10.57 -5.61 -4.57
CA HIS A 103 -11.19 -4.69 -3.60
C HIS A 103 -10.90 -5.21 -2.20
N ILE A 104 -10.23 -4.39 -1.40
CA ILE A 104 -9.86 -4.73 -0.02
C ILE A 104 -10.44 -3.67 0.91
N VAL A 105 -10.99 -4.10 2.04
CA VAL A 105 -11.61 -3.24 3.04
C VAL A 105 -11.00 -3.52 4.40
N TRP A 106 -10.52 -2.47 5.06
CA TRP A 106 -10.05 -2.51 6.44
C TRP A 106 -11.02 -1.75 7.32
N ASP A 107 -11.35 -2.35 8.46
CA ASP A 107 -12.15 -1.75 9.51
C ASP A 107 -11.19 -1.28 10.61
N PHE A 108 -11.19 0.03 10.88
CA PHE A 108 -10.45 0.64 11.97
C PHE A 108 -11.41 0.96 13.12
N PRO A 109 -11.13 0.50 14.35
CA PRO A 109 -11.97 0.77 15.50
C PRO A 109 -11.85 2.23 15.96
N ASP A 110 -12.78 2.66 16.82
CA ASP A 110 -12.69 3.95 17.51
C ASP A 110 -11.42 4.03 18.37
N ARG A 111 -10.79 5.21 18.37
CA ARG A 111 -9.65 5.55 19.23
C ARG A 111 -9.83 6.95 19.85
N PRO A 112 -9.13 7.28 20.94
CA PRO A 112 -9.16 8.63 21.50
C PRO A 112 -8.85 9.68 20.43
N GLY A 113 -9.82 10.55 20.14
CA GLY A 113 -9.69 11.62 19.15
C GLY A 113 -9.92 11.19 17.68
N GLN A 114 -10.32 9.94 17.42
CA GLN A 114 -10.57 9.45 16.08
C GLN A 114 -11.69 8.41 16.05
N SER A 115 -12.80 8.75 15.38
CA SER A 115 -13.90 7.80 15.18
C SER A 115 -13.49 6.64 14.27
N ALA A 116 -14.17 5.51 14.46
CA ALA A 116 -14.04 4.34 13.60
C ALA A 116 -14.25 4.73 12.12
N PHE A 117 -13.46 4.13 11.25
CA PHE A 117 -13.54 4.38 9.82
C PHE A 117 -13.19 3.14 9.01
N LYS A 118 -13.64 3.14 7.76
CA LYS A 118 -13.27 2.12 6.78
C LYS A 118 -12.28 2.67 5.77
N PHE A 119 -11.30 1.86 5.43
CA PHE A 119 -10.43 2.09 4.28
C PHE A 119 -10.79 1.09 3.19
N HIS A 120 -11.10 1.58 1.99
CA HIS A 120 -11.33 0.76 0.81
C HIS A 120 -10.20 0.96 -0.21
N TRP A 121 -9.57 -0.13 -0.65
CA TRP A 121 -8.59 -0.16 -1.74
C TRP A 121 -9.18 -0.76 -3.00
N TYR A 122 -8.92 -0.18 -4.17
CA TYR A 122 -9.34 -0.71 -5.46
C TYR A 122 -8.19 -0.74 -6.47
N ASP A 123 -8.08 -1.84 -7.21
CA ASP A 123 -7.15 -1.93 -8.34
C ASP A 123 -7.71 -2.79 -9.49
N GLY A 124 -6.98 -2.84 -10.60
CA GLY A 124 -7.34 -3.65 -11.77
C GLY A 124 -8.59 -3.20 -12.50
N GLY A 125 -8.97 -1.92 -12.35
CA GLY A 125 -10.15 -1.33 -12.99
C GLY A 125 -11.36 -1.19 -12.06
N ARG A 126 -11.32 -1.80 -10.88
CA ARG A 126 -12.31 -1.53 -9.81
C ARG A 126 -12.15 -0.09 -9.30
N LYS A 127 -13.28 0.52 -8.92
CA LYS A 127 -13.35 1.94 -8.53
C LYS A 127 -14.37 2.15 -7.40
N PRO A 128 -14.23 3.22 -6.60
CA PRO A 128 -15.30 3.67 -5.73
C PRO A 128 -16.55 4.09 -6.53
N SER A 129 -17.70 4.18 -5.86
CA SER A 129 -18.93 4.69 -6.48
C SER A 129 -18.72 6.13 -6.98
N GLN A 130 -19.24 6.44 -8.16
CA GLN A 130 -19.21 7.78 -8.72
C GLN A 130 -20.01 8.78 -7.87
N ASP A 131 -21.01 8.30 -7.12
CA ASP A 131 -21.82 9.13 -6.21
C ASP A 131 -20.96 9.79 -5.11
N LEU A 132 -19.80 9.21 -4.79
CA LEU A 132 -18.87 9.75 -3.80
C LEU A 132 -18.10 10.97 -4.29
N PHE A 133 -18.09 11.26 -5.60
CA PHE A 133 -17.57 12.51 -6.17
C PHE A 133 -18.03 12.66 -7.64
N PRO A 134 -19.29 13.05 -7.90
CA PRO A 134 -19.88 12.99 -9.25
C PRO A 134 -19.17 13.81 -10.32
N GLN A 135 -18.41 14.83 -9.92
CA GLN A 135 -17.78 15.82 -10.78
C GLN A 135 -16.40 15.37 -11.29
N ALA A 136 -15.82 14.30 -10.72
CA ALA A 136 -14.46 13.87 -11.01
C ALA A 136 -14.42 12.52 -11.74
N ALA A 137 -13.48 12.38 -12.67
CA ALA A 137 -13.18 11.09 -13.29
C ALA A 137 -12.18 10.30 -12.41
N PHE A 138 -12.45 9.00 -12.24
CA PHE A 138 -11.55 8.08 -11.55
C PHE A 138 -10.71 7.26 -12.55
N ASP A 139 -9.92 7.93 -13.40
CA ASP A 139 -9.15 7.34 -14.51
C ASP A 139 -7.65 7.12 -14.19
N THR A 140 -7.15 7.77 -13.14
CA THR A 140 -5.79 7.65 -12.63
C THR A 140 -5.77 7.05 -11.21
N ASN A 141 -4.75 7.37 -10.41
CA ASN A 141 -4.75 7.03 -8.99
C ASN A 141 -5.43 8.15 -8.21
N GLY A 142 -6.15 7.81 -7.15
CA GLY A 142 -6.78 8.83 -6.32
C GLY A 142 -7.15 8.33 -4.94
N ILE A 143 -7.50 9.29 -4.09
CA ILE A 143 -7.95 9.04 -2.73
C ILE A 143 -9.14 9.96 -2.46
N LEU A 144 -10.22 9.38 -1.94
CA LEU A 144 -11.35 10.10 -1.39
C LEU A 144 -11.30 9.99 0.14
N MET A 145 -11.14 11.13 0.79
CA MET A 145 -11.34 11.30 2.22
C MET A 145 -12.73 11.87 2.46
N ILE A 146 -13.59 11.09 3.11
CA ILE A 146 -14.99 11.43 3.36
C ILE A 146 -15.08 11.94 4.79
N GLY A 147 -15.40 13.23 4.94
CA GLY A 147 -15.71 13.86 6.22
C GLY A 147 -17.22 14.02 6.41
N THR A 148 -17.61 14.56 7.57
CA THR A 148 -19.02 14.86 7.88
C THR A 148 -19.58 15.99 7.03
N ASP A 149 -18.73 16.96 6.67
CA ASP A 149 -19.15 18.21 6.02
C ASP A 149 -18.81 18.25 4.53
N ASP A 150 -17.90 17.37 4.08
CA ASP A 150 -17.42 17.35 2.70
C ASP A 150 -16.66 16.08 2.35
N THR A 151 -16.41 15.89 1.07
CA THR A 151 -15.49 14.86 0.57
C THR A 151 -14.35 15.51 -0.20
N MET A 152 -13.12 15.14 0.14
CA MET A 152 -11.92 15.59 -0.54
C MET A 152 -11.40 14.50 -1.47
N LEU A 153 -11.26 14.83 -2.76
CA LEU A 153 -10.49 14.07 -3.73
C LEU A 153 -9.06 14.58 -3.74
N THR A 154 -8.08 13.71 -3.55
CA THR A 154 -6.66 14.09 -3.66
C THR A 154 -6.00 13.36 -4.83
N HIS A 155 -5.02 14.02 -5.45
CA HIS A 155 -4.32 13.50 -6.61
C HIS A 155 -2.96 12.90 -6.23
N TYR A 156 -2.49 11.93 -7.02
CA TYR A 156 -1.20 11.27 -6.83
C TYR A 156 -0.01 12.24 -6.76
N SER A 157 -0.05 13.31 -7.56
CA SER A 157 1.00 14.34 -7.62
C SER A 157 0.84 15.46 -6.60
N GLY A 158 -0.08 15.30 -5.63
CA GLY A 158 -0.40 16.31 -4.63
C GLY A 158 -1.57 17.21 -5.03
N GLY A 159 -2.04 17.99 -4.06
CA GLY A 159 -3.25 18.80 -4.16
C GLY A 159 -4.53 18.00 -3.91
N GLY A 160 -5.63 18.72 -3.76
CA GLY A 160 -6.95 18.13 -3.60
C GLY A 160 -8.08 19.10 -3.88
N GLU A 161 -9.22 18.54 -4.22
CA GLU A 161 -10.46 19.21 -4.55
C GLU A 161 -11.54 18.78 -3.56
N LEU A 162 -12.29 19.73 -3.03
CA LEU A 162 -13.47 19.44 -2.22
C LEU A 162 -14.69 19.36 -3.13
N MET A 163 -15.57 18.41 -2.86
CA MET A 163 -16.81 18.20 -3.61
C MET A 163 -17.70 19.44 -3.59
N SER A 164 -17.71 20.18 -2.48
CA SER A 164 -18.42 21.47 -2.36
C SER A 164 -17.86 22.60 -3.25
N GLY A 165 -16.67 22.43 -3.82
CA GLY A 165 -15.94 23.47 -4.55
C GLY A 165 -15.20 24.47 -3.66
N ARG A 166 -15.27 24.33 -2.33
CA ARG A 166 -14.48 25.15 -1.38
C ARG A 166 -12.99 25.01 -1.66
N ARG A 167 -12.25 26.11 -1.50
CA ARG A 167 -10.80 26.18 -1.72
C ARG A 167 -10.10 26.23 -0.38
N TYR A 168 -8.81 25.88 -0.35
CA TYR A 168 -7.97 25.96 0.85
C TYR A 168 -8.07 27.32 1.57
N ARG A 169 -8.10 28.43 0.82
CA ARG A 169 -8.25 29.79 1.37
C ARG A 169 -9.56 30.02 2.13
N ASP A 170 -10.58 29.21 1.86
CA ASP A 170 -11.89 29.27 2.49
C ASP A 170 -11.94 28.40 3.75
N ILE A 171 -10.84 27.70 4.08
CA ILE A 171 -10.74 26.76 5.20
C ILE A 171 -9.80 27.37 6.24
N ASN A 172 -10.31 27.56 7.45
CA ASN A 172 -9.48 27.91 8.60
C ASN A 172 -8.81 26.64 9.16
N ALA A 173 -7.78 26.14 8.47
CA ALA A 173 -7.02 24.97 8.89
C ALA A 173 -5.64 25.39 9.44
N PRO A 174 -5.19 24.80 10.56
CA PRO A 174 -3.84 25.03 11.06
C PRO A 174 -2.82 24.49 10.06
N ARG A 175 -1.74 25.25 9.86
CA ARG A 175 -0.60 24.79 9.08
C ARG A 175 0.18 23.75 9.87
N ILE A 176 0.10 22.49 9.45
CA ILE A 176 0.75 21.35 10.14
C ILE A 176 2.15 21.03 9.60
N LEU A 177 2.50 21.50 8.41
CA LEU A 177 3.83 21.32 7.79
C LEU A 177 4.50 22.67 7.56
N GLY A 178 5.83 22.71 7.71
CA GLY A 178 6.65 23.91 7.46
C GLY A 178 6.57 24.42 6.02
N GLU A 179 7.23 25.54 5.75
CA GLU A 179 7.47 25.98 4.37
C GLU A 179 8.50 25.08 3.71
N CYS A 180 8.21 24.71 2.47
CA CYS A 180 9.10 23.96 1.62
C CYS A 180 9.04 24.58 0.23
N GLU A 181 10.16 25.15 -0.21
CA GLU A 181 10.28 25.78 -1.53
C GLU A 181 10.59 24.74 -2.61
N ASP A 182 11.34 23.69 -2.25
CA ASP A 182 11.66 22.55 -3.12
C ASP A 182 11.39 21.21 -2.43
N TRP A 183 10.25 20.61 -2.74
CA TRP A 183 9.85 19.31 -2.18
C TRP A 183 10.82 18.17 -2.51
N HIS A 184 11.66 18.32 -3.54
CA HIS A 184 12.71 17.37 -3.84
C HIS A 184 13.89 17.48 -2.89
N GLN A 185 14.19 18.67 -2.37
CA GLN A 185 15.28 18.87 -1.41
C GLN A 185 14.81 18.71 0.05
N CYS A 186 13.61 19.21 0.37
CA CYS A 186 13.11 19.26 1.75
C CYS A 186 13.05 17.90 2.44
N HIS A 187 12.75 16.82 1.71
CA HIS A 187 12.69 15.49 2.33
C HIS A 187 14.08 14.94 2.69
N TYR A 188 15.12 15.30 1.93
CA TYR A 188 16.51 15.00 2.31
C TYR A 188 16.94 15.84 3.52
N ASP A 189 16.58 17.12 3.53
CA ASP A 189 16.92 18.02 4.63
C ASP A 189 16.23 17.62 5.93
N ASP A 190 14.95 17.21 5.88
CA ASP A 190 14.20 16.69 7.03
C ASP A 190 14.91 15.49 7.66
N TRP A 191 15.30 14.51 6.84
CA TRP A 191 16.06 13.35 7.30
C TRP A 191 17.43 13.72 7.88
N PHE A 192 18.18 14.57 7.18
CA PHE A 192 19.51 15.00 7.62
C PHE A 192 19.47 15.79 8.93
N ASN A 193 18.47 16.65 9.10
CA ASN A 193 18.25 17.39 10.34
C ASN A 193 17.91 16.45 11.50
N ALA A 194 17.08 15.44 11.26
CA ALA A 194 16.79 14.40 12.26
C ALA A 194 18.06 13.64 12.67
N CYS A 195 18.90 13.25 11.70
CA CYS A 195 20.18 12.58 11.98
C CYS A 195 21.15 13.43 12.82
N LYS A 196 21.06 14.76 12.74
CA LYS A 196 21.87 15.70 13.53
C LYS A 196 21.34 15.96 14.94
N GLY A 197 20.30 15.26 15.37
CA GLY A 197 19.64 15.48 16.67
C GLY A 197 18.58 16.57 16.65
N GLY A 198 18.10 16.95 15.46
CA GLY A 198 16.92 17.79 15.29
C GLY A 198 15.62 17.07 15.64
N LYS A 199 14.49 17.62 15.17
CA LYS A 199 13.19 16.97 15.33
C LYS A 199 13.16 15.63 14.58
N THR A 200 12.33 14.71 15.05
CA THR A 200 12.01 13.47 14.33
C THR A 200 11.53 13.79 12.91
N ALA A 201 12.09 13.09 11.92
CA ALA A 201 11.71 13.22 10.53
C ALA A 201 10.22 12.91 10.33
N LEU A 202 9.59 13.57 9.35
CA LEU A 202 8.18 13.38 9.00
C LEU A 202 7.87 11.94 8.59
N SER A 203 8.82 11.28 7.93
CA SER A 203 8.73 9.89 7.46
C SER A 203 9.47 8.91 8.39
N SER A 204 9.34 9.07 9.70
CA SER A 204 9.94 8.15 10.68
C SER A 204 9.32 6.75 10.62
N PHE A 205 10.03 5.76 11.16
CA PHE A 205 9.54 4.38 11.26
C PHE A 205 8.27 4.26 12.12
N ASP A 206 8.06 5.14 13.09
CA ASP A 206 6.83 5.16 13.91
C ASP A 206 5.57 5.43 13.08
N LYS A 207 5.72 6.10 11.93
CA LYS A 207 4.64 6.32 10.96
C LYS A 207 4.69 5.32 9.81
N ALA A 208 5.88 5.10 9.23
CA ALA A 208 6.03 4.25 8.06
C ALA A 208 5.73 2.77 8.36
N GLY A 209 6.17 2.26 9.51
CA GLY A 209 5.97 0.87 9.93
C GLY A 209 4.49 0.47 9.97
N PRO A 210 3.64 1.19 10.72
CA PRO A 210 2.21 0.87 10.79
C PRO A 210 1.48 0.95 9.45
N ILE A 211 1.82 1.90 8.58
CA ILE A 211 1.25 1.97 7.22
C ILE A 211 1.68 0.75 6.41
N THR A 212 2.96 0.38 6.49
CA THR A 212 3.49 -0.83 5.84
C THR A 212 2.75 -2.07 6.33
N GLU A 213 2.50 -2.19 7.63
CA GLU A 213 1.71 -3.29 8.19
C GLU A 213 0.29 -3.32 7.59
N VAL A 214 -0.41 -2.18 7.55
CA VAL A 214 -1.78 -2.09 6.99
C VAL A 214 -1.82 -2.56 5.52
N VAL A 215 -0.90 -2.09 4.67
CA VAL A 215 -0.88 -2.48 3.26
C VAL A 215 -0.56 -3.97 3.09
N LEU A 216 0.35 -4.53 3.90
CA LEU A 216 0.70 -5.94 3.88
C LEU A 216 -0.43 -6.84 4.39
N LEU A 217 -1.20 -6.40 5.40
CA LEU A 217 -2.38 -7.11 5.87
C LEU A 217 -3.45 -7.28 4.79
N GLY A 218 -3.53 -6.35 3.83
CA GLY A 218 -4.37 -6.52 2.65
C GLY A 218 -3.98 -7.75 1.83
N GLN A 219 -2.68 -8.01 1.71
CA GLN A 219 -2.19 -9.21 1.02
C GLN A 219 -2.39 -10.49 1.83
N VAL A 220 -2.24 -10.42 3.15
CA VAL A 220 -2.59 -11.54 4.04
C VAL A 220 -4.06 -11.91 3.87
N ALA A 221 -4.97 -10.93 3.89
CA ALA A 221 -6.40 -11.15 3.68
C ALA A 221 -6.70 -11.73 2.29
N MET A 222 -6.06 -11.20 1.23
CA MET A 222 -6.21 -11.71 -0.12
C MET A 222 -5.81 -13.18 -0.23
N ARG A 223 -4.64 -13.55 0.33
CA ARG A 223 -4.13 -14.92 0.32
C ARG A 223 -4.87 -15.86 1.27
N ALA A 224 -5.51 -15.33 2.31
CA ALA A 224 -6.38 -16.10 3.20
C ALA A 224 -7.70 -16.48 2.53
N GLY A 225 -8.16 -15.71 1.54
CA GLY A 225 -9.41 -15.94 0.79
C GLY A 225 -10.68 -15.82 1.64
N THR A 226 -10.54 -15.32 2.87
CA THR A 226 -11.59 -15.14 3.88
C THR A 226 -11.28 -13.90 4.69
N GLU A 227 -12.28 -13.39 5.39
CA GLU A 227 -12.11 -12.31 6.36
C GLU A 227 -11.08 -12.68 7.43
N ILE A 228 -10.20 -11.73 7.77
CA ILE A 228 -9.24 -11.87 8.87
C ILE A 228 -9.52 -10.84 9.96
N GLU A 229 -9.45 -11.28 11.21
CA GLU A 229 -9.43 -10.44 12.41
C GLU A 229 -7.98 -10.33 12.89
N TRP A 230 -7.52 -9.11 13.13
CA TRP A 230 -6.12 -8.81 13.41
C TRP A 230 -5.92 -8.34 14.84
N ASP A 231 -5.02 -9.02 15.54
CA ASP A 231 -4.49 -8.60 16.83
C ASP A 231 -3.12 -7.94 16.60
N ALA A 232 -3.11 -6.62 16.49
CA ALA A 232 -1.91 -5.82 16.25
C ALA A 232 -0.88 -5.93 17.38
N SER A 233 -1.34 -6.08 18.63
CA SER A 233 -0.41 -6.20 19.78
C SER A 233 0.38 -7.50 19.75
N ASN A 234 -0.23 -8.58 19.25
CA ASN A 234 0.41 -9.90 19.12
C ASN A 234 0.84 -10.24 17.68
N MET A 235 0.68 -9.31 16.74
CA MET A 235 0.96 -9.49 15.31
C MET A 235 0.36 -10.79 14.74
N LYS A 236 -0.94 -11.01 14.97
CA LYS A 236 -1.56 -12.31 14.69
C LYS A 236 -2.98 -12.23 14.15
N VAL A 237 -3.30 -13.11 13.21
CA VAL A 237 -4.69 -13.39 12.78
C VAL A 237 -5.36 -14.34 13.78
N THR A 238 -6.48 -13.93 14.36
CA THR A 238 -7.17 -14.64 15.45
C THR A 238 -8.23 -15.63 14.96
N ASN A 239 -9.01 -15.25 13.94
CA ASN A 239 -10.17 -16.00 13.44
C ASN A 239 -9.81 -17.05 12.36
N ASN A 240 -8.67 -16.90 11.66
CA ASN A 240 -8.17 -17.86 10.68
C ASN A 240 -6.71 -18.22 10.95
N LYS A 241 -6.50 -19.27 11.76
CA LYS A 241 -5.14 -19.69 12.15
C LYS A 241 -4.23 -20.00 10.96
N LYS A 242 -4.78 -20.52 9.86
CA LYS A 242 -3.99 -20.86 8.65
C LYS A 242 -3.45 -19.62 7.94
N ALA A 243 -4.09 -18.46 8.08
CA ALA A 243 -3.62 -17.21 7.49
C ALA A 243 -2.31 -16.71 8.11
N ASN A 244 -1.99 -17.12 9.35
CA ASN A 244 -0.73 -16.73 10.01
C ASN A 244 0.52 -17.19 9.26
N LYS A 245 0.43 -18.22 8.41
CA LYS A 245 1.53 -18.64 7.53
C LYS A 245 1.95 -17.57 6.50
N TYR A 246 1.15 -16.51 6.32
CA TYR A 246 1.45 -15.40 5.42
C TYR A 246 2.02 -14.17 6.14
N ILE A 247 2.09 -14.18 7.48
CA ILE A 247 2.64 -13.08 8.28
C ILE A 247 4.18 -13.14 8.26
N SER A 248 4.73 -14.34 8.36
CA SER A 248 6.16 -14.61 8.25
C SER A 248 6.43 -15.59 7.13
N THR A 249 7.66 -15.58 6.60
CA THR A 249 8.13 -16.58 5.64
C THR A 249 9.25 -17.40 6.26
N GLU A 250 9.42 -18.62 5.76
CA GLU A 250 10.67 -19.35 5.96
C GLU A 250 11.72 -18.75 5.02
N TYR A 251 12.87 -18.36 5.57
CA TYR A 251 13.97 -17.83 4.79
C TYR A 251 14.80 -18.95 4.20
N ARG A 252 15.28 -18.74 2.96
CA ARG A 252 16.24 -19.64 2.32
C ARG A 252 17.46 -19.79 3.21
N LYS A 253 17.95 -21.03 3.38
CA LYS A 253 19.15 -21.32 4.17
C LYS A 253 20.32 -20.43 3.75
N GLY A 254 20.96 -19.77 4.71
CA GLY A 254 22.04 -18.79 4.50
C GLY A 254 21.57 -17.35 4.24
N TRP A 255 20.26 -17.10 4.26
CA TRP A 255 19.62 -15.80 4.06
C TRP A 255 18.66 -15.44 5.20
N GLU A 256 18.89 -15.99 6.39
CA GLU A 256 18.06 -15.76 7.57
C GLU A 256 18.21 -14.31 8.09
N ILE A 257 17.10 -13.70 8.54
CA ILE A 257 17.01 -12.36 9.16
C ILE A 257 16.56 -12.49 10.61
#